data_AF-A0A3D5KED7-F1
#
_entry.id   AF-A0A3D5KED7-F1
#
_cell.length_a   1.000
_cell.length_b   1.000
_cell.length_c   1.000
_cell.angle_alpha   90.00
_cell.angle_beta   90.00
_cell.angle_gamma   90.00
#
_symmetry.space_group_name_H-M   'P 1'
#
loop_
_entity.id
_entity.type
_entity.pdbx_description
1 polymer ?
#
loop_
_entity_poly.entity_id
_entity_poly.type
_entity_poly.pdbx_seq_one_letter_code
_entity_poly.pdbx_strand_id
1 'polypeptide(L)'
;MKDLIYITGHKNPDTDSICATIAYAEFKNKTQSTPAIPVRLGEINRETRFVLEYFDVEPPKLIDTVKAQVSDLKIDKIAPISSDISLKMAWNLMKKNNVKTLPVTNENNNLVGIVSITNVISTFMDVWDNNILYKSNTKIVNILDALSANPLYITDKSPNFQGKILLASSDIEADSIENGDIVICDASPEILGKIINKGAALCIITNKGNVSEELLELAKTKNCSIIVTPHDTFTSARLIVQSIPVSHVMSKDNIVSFSTEDFVDEIKDIMLETRYRSYPVVDKNNSVVGSISRYHLISQNRKKVILVDHNERAQSVHGIEDAEILEIIDHHRIADVQTFSPIYFRNEPVGSTSTIIASIFFENGIRPSKKIAGLLCAAIISDTLLFKSPTSTNVDKLMLKRLSEIAGIDPEKFSREMFKAGTSLRDKTPEEIFHQDFKVFTVNNLKVGVSQVGTLDLEIFQPLKEDMIKLMEKKVRDNNFALLVLMVTDIIQGGSELIVAGEEKELVTRAFGAKLEGNTIYLPGVISRKKQIIPPLTSAMSGLNNA
;
A
#
# COMPACT_ATOMS: atom_id res chain seq x y z
N MET A 1 -14.53 -5.36 -1.29
CA MET A 1 -13.38 -5.55 -2.18
C MET A 1 -13.83 -5.54 -3.64
N LYS A 2 -13.05 -4.92 -4.52
CA LYS A 2 -12.96 -5.43 -5.89
C LYS A 2 -12.27 -6.79 -5.74
N ASP A 3 -12.93 -7.86 -6.14
CA ASP A 3 -12.35 -9.20 -6.12
C ASP A 3 -11.16 -9.18 -7.10
N LEU A 4 -9.93 -9.10 -6.59
CA LEU A 4 -8.70 -8.93 -7.37
C LEU A 4 -7.72 -10.04 -6.99
N ILE A 5 -6.98 -10.53 -7.99
CA ILE A 5 -5.93 -11.52 -7.81
C ILE A 5 -4.59 -10.84 -8.10
N TYR A 6 -3.68 -10.89 -7.14
CA TYR A 6 -2.32 -10.38 -7.31
C TYR A 6 -1.43 -11.51 -7.83
N ILE A 7 -0.77 -11.30 -8.96
CA ILE A 7 0.23 -12.24 -9.48
C ILE A 7 1.61 -11.65 -9.21
N THR A 8 2.47 -12.41 -8.56
CA THR A 8 3.80 -11.95 -8.14
C THR A 8 4.88 -12.99 -8.38
N GLY A 9 6.02 -12.50 -8.84
CA GLY A 9 7.29 -13.21 -8.80
C GLY A 9 8.01 -13.05 -7.45
N HIS A 10 9.29 -13.40 -7.39
CA HIS A 10 10.07 -13.35 -6.16
C HIS A 10 10.60 -11.95 -5.81
N LYS A 11 11.07 -11.80 -4.56
CA LYS A 11 11.47 -10.53 -3.93
C LYS A 11 12.63 -9.80 -4.62
N ASN A 12 13.56 -10.55 -5.20
CA ASN A 12 14.69 -10.01 -5.97
C ASN A 12 14.45 -10.25 -7.47
N PRO A 13 13.45 -9.61 -8.09
CA PRO A 13 12.92 -10.02 -9.39
C PRO A 13 13.98 -10.01 -10.48
N ASP A 14 14.06 -11.11 -11.23
CA ASP A 14 14.79 -11.18 -12.48
C ASP A 14 13.83 -11.05 -13.68
N THR A 15 14.36 -11.28 -14.88
CA THR A 15 13.60 -11.14 -16.12
C THR A 15 12.49 -12.18 -16.23
N ASP A 16 12.71 -13.43 -15.79
CA ASP A 16 11.67 -14.46 -15.83
C ASP A 16 10.53 -14.13 -14.87
N SER A 17 10.83 -13.90 -13.58
CA SER A 17 9.83 -13.57 -12.57
C SER A 17 8.90 -12.41 -12.99
N ILE A 18 9.44 -11.35 -13.60
CA ILE A 18 8.64 -10.20 -14.08
C ILE A 18 7.83 -10.54 -15.35
N CYS A 19 8.48 -11.13 -16.36
CA CYS A 19 7.80 -11.45 -17.63
C CYS A 19 6.73 -12.52 -17.44
N ALA A 20 7.02 -13.56 -16.65
CA ALA A 20 6.08 -14.59 -16.23
C ALA A 20 4.85 -13.98 -15.54
N THR A 21 5.08 -13.07 -14.59
CA THR A 21 4.00 -12.38 -13.85
C THR A 21 3.05 -11.63 -14.80
N ILE A 22 3.61 -10.85 -15.74
CA ILE A 22 2.82 -10.08 -16.71
C ILE A 22 2.08 -11.00 -17.68
N ALA A 23 2.77 -12.02 -18.20
CA ALA A 23 2.21 -12.97 -19.15
C ALA A 23 1.06 -13.77 -18.54
N TYR A 24 1.24 -14.24 -17.30
CA TYR A 24 0.22 -14.99 -16.60
C TYR A 24 -1.00 -14.11 -16.27
N ALA A 25 -0.80 -12.83 -15.97
CA ALA A 25 -1.92 -11.89 -15.81
C ALA A 25 -2.74 -11.74 -17.10
N GLU A 26 -2.12 -11.69 -18.28
CA GLU A 26 -2.86 -11.71 -19.54
C GLU A 26 -3.68 -13.00 -19.70
N PHE A 27 -3.07 -14.16 -19.43
CA PHE A 27 -3.76 -15.44 -19.50
C PHE A 27 -4.99 -15.49 -18.59
N LYS A 28 -4.83 -15.11 -17.32
CA LYS A 28 -5.91 -15.09 -16.34
C LYS A 28 -7.01 -14.11 -16.75
N ASN A 29 -6.68 -12.89 -17.16
CA ASN A 29 -7.70 -11.93 -17.62
C ASN A 29 -8.44 -12.37 -18.90
N LYS A 30 -7.89 -13.31 -19.70
CA LYS A 30 -8.59 -13.93 -20.85
C LYS A 30 -9.47 -15.12 -20.47
N THR A 31 -9.23 -15.77 -19.33
CA THR A 31 -9.83 -17.06 -18.96
C THR A 31 -10.80 -17.00 -17.78
N GLN A 32 -10.75 -15.93 -16.97
CA GLN A 32 -11.62 -15.76 -15.80
C GLN A 32 -12.19 -14.35 -15.70
N SER A 33 -13.26 -14.20 -14.93
CA SER A 33 -13.95 -12.92 -14.68
C SER A 33 -13.26 -12.07 -13.62
N THR A 34 -12.54 -12.68 -12.68
CA THR A 34 -11.85 -11.97 -11.60
C THR A 34 -10.57 -11.33 -12.15
N PRO A 35 -10.42 -10.00 -12.10
CA PRO A 35 -9.26 -9.33 -12.65
C PRO A 35 -7.97 -9.76 -11.93
N ALA A 36 -6.97 -10.13 -12.71
CA ALA A 36 -5.63 -10.46 -12.23
C ALA A 36 -4.67 -9.32 -12.56
N ILE A 37 -3.92 -8.85 -11.57
CA ILE A 37 -2.99 -7.73 -11.70
C ILE A 37 -1.55 -8.20 -11.46
N PRO A 38 -0.62 -7.93 -12.39
CA PRO A 38 0.79 -8.20 -12.17
C PRO A 38 1.37 -7.18 -11.21
N VAL A 39 2.16 -7.65 -10.24
CA VAL A 39 2.89 -6.80 -9.29
C VAL A 39 4.34 -7.27 -9.16
N ARG A 40 5.22 -6.34 -8.76
CA ARG A 40 6.63 -6.64 -8.46
C ARG A 40 6.91 -6.41 -6.98
N LEU A 41 7.95 -7.09 -6.48
CA LEU A 41 8.37 -7.03 -5.07
C LEU A 41 9.71 -6.33 -4.85
N GLY A 42 10.42 -5.99 -5.92
CA GLY A 42 11.73 -5.36 -5.86
C GLY A 42 12.02 -4.53 -7.11
N GLU A 43 13.23 -3.97 -7.15
CA GLU A 43 13.67 -3.10 -8.24
C GLU A 43 13.91 -3.87 -9.54
N ILE A 44 13.59 -3.23 -10.66
CA ILE A 44 13.73 -3.82 -12.00
C ILE A 44 15.19 -3.69 -12.44
N ASN A 45 15.84 -4.82 -12.71
CA ASN A 45 17.19 -4.84 -13.22
C ASN A 45 17.29 -4.28 -14.66
N ARG A 46 18.51 -4.02 -15.13
CA ARG A 46 18.73 -3.38 -16.45
C ARG A 46 18.24 -4.22 -17.63
N GLU A 47 18.42 -5.53 -17.54
CA GLU A 47 17.98 -6.47 -18.57
C GLU A 47 16.46 -6.45 -18.69
N THR A 48 15.76 -6.63 -17.58
CA THR A 48 14.29 -6.59 -17.53
C THR A 48 13.75 -5.24 -17.98
N ARG A 49 14.41 -4.13 -17.61
CA ARG A 49 14.03 -2.79 -18.08
C ARG A 49 14.12 -2.67 -19.60
N PHE A 50 15.23 -3.13 -20.19
CA PHE A 50 15.39 -3.16 -21.64
C PHE A 50 14.27 -3.98 -22.30
N VAL A 51 13.94 -5.15 -21.76
CA VAL A 51 12.87 -6.01 -22.28
C VAL A 51 11.51 -5.30 -22.26
N LEU A 52 11.15 -4.67 -21.13
CA LEU A 52 9.90 -3.93 -20.99
C LEU A 52 9.81 -2.74 -21.96
N GLU A 53 10.88 -1.97 -22.10
CA GLU A 53 10.98 -0.85 -23.05
C GLU A 53 10.91 -1.32 -24.50
N TYR A 54 11.60 -2.42 -24.85
CA TYR A 54 11.61 -2.99 -26.20
C TYR A 54 10.22 -3.41 -26.66
N PHE A 55 9.41 -3.99 -25.77
CA PHE A 55 8.05 -4.44 -26.08
C PHE A 55 6.95 -3.42 -25.74
N ASP A 56 7.33 -2.20 -25.31
CA ASP A 56 6.40 -1.14 -24.93
C ASP A 56 5.39 -1.62 -23.87
N VAL A 57 5.92 -2.20 -22.79
CA VAL A 57 5.14 -2.73 -21.66
C VAL A 57 5.49 -1.95 -20.39
N GLU A 58 4.46 -1.40 -19.74
CA GLU A 58 4.62 -0.70 -18.47
C GLU A 58 5.08 -1.67 -17.36
N PRO A 59 6.03 -1.23 -16.50
CA PRO A 59 6.49 -2.05 -15.40
C PRO A 59 5.34 -2.33 -14.39
N PRO A 60 5.27 -3.55 -13.82
CA PRO A 60 4.32 -3.87 -12.76
C PRO A 60 4.46 -2.93 -11.56
N LYS A 61 3.35 -2.69 -10.86
CA LYS A 61 3.35 -1.87 -9.64
C LYS A 61 4.14 -2.56 -8.54
N LEU A 62 4.97 -1.79 -7.83
CA LEU A 62 5.65 -2.26 -6.64
C LEU A 62 4.64 -2.43 -5.50
N ILE A 63 4.67 -3.57 -4.83
CA ILE A 63 3.97 -3.79 -3.57
C ILE A 63 4.95 -4.30 -2.52
N ASP A 64 4.80 -3.79 -1.29
CA ASP A 64 5.67 -4.19 -0.19
C ASP A 64 5.06 -5.32 0.65
N THR A 65 3.73 -5.44 0.65
CA THR A 65 3.01 -6.35 1.53
C THR A 65 1.65 -6.79 0.96
N VAL A 66 1.25 -8.02 1.28
CA VAL A 66 -0.11 -8.55 1.06
C VAL A 66 -0.86 -8.80 2.36
N LYS A 67 -0.37 -8.26 3.49
CA LYS A 67 -1.14 -8.24 4.73
C LYS A 67 -2.52 -7.60 4.51
N ALA A 68 -3.51 -8.13 5.20
CA ALA A 68 -4.86 -7.58 5.22
C ALA A 68 -4.83 -6.21 5.90
N GLN A 69 -5.43 -5.22 5.23
CA GLN A 69 -5.58 -3.86 5.74
C GLN A 69 -7.05 -3.56 6.03
N VAL A 70 -7.31 -2.50 6.80
CA VAL A 70 -8.68 -2.05 7.09
C VAL A 70 -9.48 -1.81 5.80
N SER A 71 -8.84 -1.31 4.75
CA SER A 71 -9.45 -1.11 3.42
C SER A 71 -9.94 -2.41 2.74
N ASP A 72 -9.43 -3.57 3.14
CA ASP A 72 -9.86 -4.88 2.64
C ASP A 72 -11.11 -5.41 3.39
N LEU A 73 -11.44 -4.81 4.54
CA LEU A 73 -12.59 -5.19 5.35
C LEU A 73 -13.88 -4.57 4.80
N LYS A 74 -15.00 -5.27 5.01
CA LYS A 74 -16.34 -4.76 4.68
C LYS A 74 -16.81 -3.79 5.78
N ILE A 75 -16.22 -2.61 5.85
CA ILE A 75 -16.57 -1.60 6.87
C ILE A 75 -18.01 -1.08 6.68
N ASP A 76 -18.64 -0.69 7.79
CA ASP A 76 -19.95 -0.04 7.75
C ASP A 76 -19.80 1.39 7.24
N LYS A 77 -20.42 1.69 6.10
CA LYS A 77 -20.48 3.05 5.56
C LYS A 77 -21.54 3.86 6.29
N ILE A 78 -21.12 4.57 7.32
CA ILE A 78 -21.97 5.48 8.09
C ILE A 78 -21.60 6.91 7.71
N ALA A 79 -22.58 7.70 7.29
CA ALA A 79 -22.36 9.12 7.07
C ALA A 79 -22.03 9.79 8.41
N PRO A 80 -20.89 10.51 8.52
CA PRO A 80 -20.60 11.28 9.70
C PRO A 80 -21.62 12.40 9.89
N ILE A 81 -21.71 12.90 11.12
CA ILE A 81 -22.60 14.00 11.48
C ILE A 81 -21.82 15.25 11.84
N SER A 82 -22.40 16.42 11.59
CA SER A 82 -21.84 17.69 12.07
C SER A 82 -21.99 17.80 13.60
N SER A 83 -21.03 18.47 14.24
CA SER A 83 -21.04 18.68 15.69
C SER A 83 -22.16 19.59 16.20
N ASP A 84 -22.79 20.37 15.32
CA ASP A 84 -23.84 21.33 15.69
C ASP A 84 -25.27 20.77 15.57
N ILE A 85 -25.46 19.55 15.05
CA ILE A 85 -26.79 18.93 14.97
C ILE A 85 -27.33 18.62 16.38
N SER A 86 -28.66 18.56 16.50
CA SER A 86 -29.35 18.24 17.76
C SER A 86 -29.18 16.77 18.17
N LEU A 87 -29.31 16.48 19.46
CA LEU A 87 -29.36 15.10 19.98
C LEU A 87 -30.54 14.31 19.43
N LYS A 88 -31.69 14.97 19.21
CA LYS A 88 -32.85 14.32 18.56
C LYS A 88 -32.49 13.85 17.14
N MET A 89 -31.81 14.70 16.36
CA MET A 89 -31.40 14.34 15.00
C MET A 89 -30.36 13.21 15.01
N ALA A 90 -29.36 13.29 15.90
CA ALA A 90 -28.37 12.24 16.06
C ALA A 90 -29.02 10.89 16.44
N TRP A 91 -29.97 10.90 17.37
CA TRP A 91 -30.75 9.71 17.75
C TRP A 91 -31.55 9.13 16.58
N ASN A 92 -32.21 9.99 15.80
CA ASN A 92 -32.96 9.56 14.61
C ASN A 92 -32.04 8.94 13.56
N LEU A 93 -30.84 9.49 13.35
CA LEU A 93 -29.84 8.93 12.44
C LEU A 93 -29.30 7.58 12.96
N MET A 94 -29.06 7.45 14.26
CA MET A 94 -28.69 6.17 14.87
C MET A 94 -29.76 5.10 14.63
N LYS A 95 -31.04 5.43 14.89
CA LYS A 95 -32.17 4.52 14.69
C LYS A 95 -32.37 4.15 13.22
N LYS A 96 -32.32 5.13 12.32
CA LYS A 96 -32.51 4.94 10.87
C LYS A 96 -31.44 4.02 10.28
N ASN A 97 -30.18 4.19 10.69
CA ASN A 97 -29.06 3.40 10.19
C ASN A 97 -28.81 2.12 11.02
N ASN A 98 -29.62 1.85 12.05
CA ASN A 98 -29.46 0.74 13.00
C ASN A 98 -28.04 0.67 13.63
N VAL A 99 -27.47 1.83 13.95
CA VAL A 99 -26.11 1.96 14.52
C VAL A 99 -26.17 2.46 15.95
N LYS A 100 -25.14 2.14 16.75
CA LYS A 100 -25.07 2.52 18.18
C LYS A 100 -24.15 3.71 18.45
N THR A 101 -23.40 4.12 17.45
CA THR A 101 -22.40 5.19 17.51
C THR A 101 -22.40 5.94 16.19
N LEU A 102 -22.17 7.25 16.23
CA LEU A 102 -21.97 8.08 15.05
C LEU A 102 -20.65 8.86 15.19
N PRO A 103 -19.78 8.82 14.17
CA PRO A 103 -18.62 9.70 14.12
C PRO A 103 -19.08 11.13 13.86
N VAL A 104 -18.46 12.08 14.58
CA VAL A 104 -18.73 13.52 14.47
C VAL A 104 -17.56 14.17 13.74
N THR A 105 -17.86 14.97 12.72
CA THR A 105 -16.85 15.63 11.90
C THR A 105 -17.00 17.16 11.91
N ASN A 106 -15.93 17.83 11.52
CA ASN A 106 -15.97 19.25 11.15
C ASN A 106 -16.38 19.44 9.68
N GLU A 107 -16.38 20.69 9.20
CA GLU A 107 -16.71 21.06 7.82
C GLU A 107 -15.79 20.41 6.76
N ASN A 108 -14.57 20.01 7.16
CA ASN A 108 -13.60 19.33 6.29
C ASN A 108 -13.71 17.79 6.36
N ASN A 109 -14.79 17.24 6.94
CA ASN A 109 -14.98 15.80 7.20
C ASN A 109 -13.96 15.14 8.14
N ASN A 110 -13.14 15.93 8.85
CA ASN A 110 -12.18 15.40 9.80
C ASN A 110 -12.89 14.97 11.08
N LEU A 111 -12.49 13.83 11.64
CA LEU A 111 -13.02 13.31 12.89
C LEU A 111 -12.70 14.27 14.06
N VAL A 112 -13.73 14.74 14.76
CA VAL A 112 -13.60 15.63 15.94
C VAL A 112 -14.25 15.07 17.20
N GLY A 113 -15.04 14.00 17.07
CA GLY A 113 -15.80 13.44 18.18
C GLY A 113 -16.48 12.12 17.81
N ILE A 114 -16.99 11.44 18.83
CA ILE A 114 -17.91 10.32 18.66
C ILE A 114 -19.09 10.49 19.62
N VAL A 115 -20.29 10.25 19.12
CA VAL A 115 -21.49 10.20 19.96
C VAL A 115 -22.00 8.76 19.98
N SER A 116 -22.18 8.22 21.18
CA SER A 116 -22.73 6.90 21.42
C SER A 116 -24.14 6.99 22.01
N ILE A 117 -24.86 5.88 21.95
CA ILE A 117 -26.14 5.74 22.64
C ILE A 117 -26.02 6.05 24.14
N THR A 118 -24.87 5.74 24.75
CA THR A 118 -24.62 6.03 26.17
C THR A 118 -24.55 7.52 26.43
N ASN A 119 -23.89 8.30 25.55
CA ASN A 119 -23.85 9.76 25.67
C ASN A 119 -25.25 10.37 25.54
N VAL A 120 -26.06 9.84 24.62
CA VAL A 120 -27.44 10.30 24.43
C VAL A 120 -28.31 9.92 25.63
N ILE A 121 -28.10 8.76 26.25
CA ILE A 121 -28.88 8.33 27.42
C ILE A 121 -28.47 9.08 28.70
N SER A 122 -27.17 9.29 28.93
CA SER A 122 -26.69 9.99 30.14
C SER A 122 -27.30 11.38 30.25
N THR A 123 -27.34 12.08 29.11
CA THR A 123 -28.07 13.32 28.87
C THR A 123 -29.49 13.25 29.47
N PHE A 124 -30.29 12.20 29.22
CA PHE A 124 -31.65 12.11 29.78
C PHE A 124 -31.73 11.78 31.28
N MET A 125 -30.70 11.14 31.83
CA MET A 125 -30.73 10.62 33.20
C MET A 125 -30.17 11.60 34.23
N ASP A 126 -29.33 12.55 33.81
CA ASP A 126 -28.72 13.54 34.69
C ASP A 126 -29.68 14.68 35.04
N VAL A 127 -29.54 15.23 36.25
CA VAL A 127 -30.33 16.41 36.68
C VAL A 127 -29.88 17.62 35.87
N TRP A 128 -30.81 18.21 35.14
CA TRP A 128 -30.51 19.32 34.26
C TRP A 128 -30.34 20.65 34.99
N ASP A 129 -29.36 21.42 34.54
CA ASP A 129 -29.31 22.85 34.80
C ASP A 129 -30.37 23.56 33.94
N ASN A 130 -31.16 24.44 34.55
CA ASN A 130 -32.19 25.20 33.83
C ASN A 130 -31.60 26.10 32.73
N ASN A 131 -30.28 26.38 32.75
CA ASN A 131 -29.56 27.17 31.74
C ASN A 131 -28.81 26.30 30.71
N ILE A 132 -29.21 25.03 30.53
CA ILE A 132 -28.48 24.09 29.67
C ILE A 132 -28.38 24.53 28.21
N LEU A 133 -29.38 25.25 27.68
CA LEU A 133 -29.36 25.74 26.29
C LEU A 133 -28.25 26.78 26.07
N TYR A 134 -28.00 27.64 27.07
CA TYR A 134 -26.87 28.56 27.06
C TYR A 134 -25.54 27.82 27.13
N LYS A 135 -25.36 26.94 28.12
CA LYS A 135 -24.11 26.21 28.36
C LYS A 135 -23.69 25.34 27.17
N SER A 136 -24.68 24.85 26.43
CA SER A 136 -24.47 24.05 25.23
C SER A 136 -24.38 24.87 23.94
N ASN A 137 -24.55 26.19 24.00
CA ASN A 137 -24.58 27.07 22.83
C ASN A 137 -25.61 26.60 21.79
N THR A 138 -26.82 26.24 22.25
CA THR A 138 -27.89 25.71 21.40
C THR A 138 -28.40 26.76 20.43
N LYS A 139 -28.50 26.42 19.15
CA LYS A 139 -29.07 27.30 18.11
C LYS A 139 -30.59 27.16 18.03
N ILE A 140 -31.30 28.22 17.65
CA ILE A 140 -32.77 28.21 17.47
C ILE A 140 -33.23 27.12 16.48
N VAL A 141 -32.43 26.85 15.43
CA VAL A 141 -32.71 25.80 14.43
C VAL A 141 -32.84 24.42 15.09
N ASN A 142 -32.00 24.11 16.08
CA ASN A 142 -32.09 22.85 16.80
C ASN A 142 -33.34 22.78 17.69
N ILE A 143 -33.75 23.91 18.28
CA ILE A 143 -34.98 23.98 19.09
C ILE A 143 -36.20 23.74 18.21
N LEU A 144 -36.25 24.37 17.04
CA LEU A 144 -37.32 24.17 16.06
C LEU A 144 -37.42 22.70 15.62
N ASP A 145 -36.30 22.06 15.28
CA ASP A 145 -36.26 20.63 14.90
C ASP A 145 -36.65 19.72 16.07
N ALA A 146 -36.11 19.98 17.27
CA ALA A 146 -36.40 19.22 18.47
C ALA A 146 -37.88 19.22 18.85
N LEU A 147 -38.53 20.38 18.71
CA LEU A 147 -39.94 20.57 19.06
C LEU A 147 -40.88 20.43 17.86
N SER A 148 -40.36 20.15 16.66
CA SER A 148 -41.14 20.17 15.42
C SER A 148 -41.98 21.46 15.31
N ALA A 149 -41.37 22.58 15.71
CA ALA A 149 -42.02 23.87 15.87
C ALA A 149 -41.92 24.72 14.60
N ASN A 150 -42.93 25.56 14.39
CA ASN A 150 -42.95 26.57 13.34
C ASN A 150 -42.66 27.95 13.95
N PRO A 151 -41.77 28.74 13.35
CA PRO A 151 -41.56 30.10 13.81
C PRO A 151 -42.71 31.02 13.38
N LEU A 152 -43.25 31.79 14.32
CA LEU A 152 -44.11 32.94 14.00
C LEU A 152 -43.28 34.21 13.88
N TYR A 153 -42.27 34.35 14.75
CA TYR A 153 -41.30 35.43 14.71
C TYR A 153 -39.97 34.96 15.32
N ILE A 154 -38.85 35.23 14.64
CA ILE A 154 -37.50 35.03 15.16
C ILE A 154 -36.79 36.38 15.07
N THR A 155 -36.15 36.81 16.15
CA THR A 155 -35.34 38.04 16.13
C THR A 155 -34.05 37.85 15.32
N ASP A 156 -33.61 38.88 14.61
CA ASP A 156 -32.34 38.88 13.86
C ASP A 156 -31.10 38.84 14.78
N LYS A 157 -31.27 39.21 16.06
CA LYS A 157 -30.23 39.06 17.07
C LYS A 157 -30.21 37.59 17.51
N SER A 158 -29.30 36.79 16.95
CA SER A 158 -29.13 35.37 17.32
C SER A 158 -29.08 35.22 18.85
N PRO A 159 -30.16 34.74 19.50
CA PRO A 159 -30.25 34.77 20.94
C PRO A 159 -29.32 33.70 21.51
N ASN A 160 -28.37 34.10 22.37
CA ASN A 160 -27.49 33.17 23.07
C ASN A 160 -28.20 32.46 24.25
N PHE A 161 -29.53 32.49 24.29
CA PHE A 161 -30.41 31.77 25.24
C PHE A 161 -29.89 31.72 26.69
N GLN A 162 -29.42 32.86 27.22
CA GLN A 162 -28.71 32.94 28.51
C GLN A 162 -29.59 32.64 29.73
N GLY A 163 -30.90 32.79 29.60
CA GLY A 163 -31.85 32.59 30.69
C GLY A 163 -32.26 31.13 30.88
N LYS A 164 -33.16 30.94 31.86
CA LYS A 164 -33.65 29.64 32.31
C LYS A 164 -34.78 29.15 31.42
N ILE A 165 -34.93 27.83 31.33
CA ILE A 165 -36.14 27.21 30.80
C ILE A 165 -37.20 27.23 31.90
N LEU A 166 -38.34 27.89 31.64
CA LEU A 166 -39.46 28.03 32.57
C LEU A 166 -40.77 27.55 31.93
N LEU A 167 -41.70 27.11 32.78
CA LEU A 167 -43.07 26.82 32.40
C LEU A 167 -43.95 27.95 32.93
N ALA A 168 -44.81 28.51 32.08
CA ALA A 168 -45.79 29.51 32.48
C ALA A 168 -47.19 29.10 32.01
N SER A 169 -48.02 28.74 32.97
CA SER A 169 -49.42 28.36 32.82
C SER A 169 -50.37 29.21 33.67
N SER A 170 -49.81 30.10 34.50
CA SER A 170 -50.55 31.00 35.39
C SER A 170 -49.84 32.34 35.56
N ASP A 171 -50.56 33.32 36.09
CA ASP A 171 -50.02 34.66 36.36
C ASP A 171 -48.82 34.68 37.31
N ILE A 172 -48.84 33.83 38.33
CA ILE A 172 -47.79 33.74 39.35
C ILE A 172 -46.48 33.26 38.71
N GLU A 173 -46.56 32.28 37.83
CA GLU A 173 -45.41 31.76 37.08
C GLU A 173 -44.88 32.82 36.12
N ALA A 174 -45.77 33.55 35.44
CA ALA A 174 -45.38 34.64 34.56
C ALA A 174 -44.70 35.81 35.29
N ASP A 175 -44.94 35.99 36.60
CA ASP A 175 -44.28 37.03 37.39
C ASP A 175 -42.82 36.71 37.72
N SER A 176 -42.45 35.42 37.75
CA SER A 176 -41.11 34.93 38.08
C SER A 176 -40.09 35.01 36.94
N ILE A 177 -40.53 35.47 35.76
CA ILE A 177 -39.72 35.53 34.54
C ILE A 177 -38.70 36.67 34.61
N GLU A 178 -37.47 36.34 34.28
CA GLU A 178 -36.34 37.25 34.17
C GLU A 178 -36.01 37.55 32.69
N ASN A 179 -35.34 38.67 32.44
CA ASN A 179 -34.94 39.05 31.09
C ASN A 179 -33.98 38.01 30.50
N GLY A 180 -34.28 37.52 29.30
CA GLY A 180 -33.50 36.50 28.60
C GLY A 180 -33.98 35.06 28.79
N ASP A 181 -35.02 34.82 29.60
CA ASP A 181 -35.57 33.48 29.85
C ASP A 181 -36.28 32.88 28.63
N ILE A 182 -36.43 31.56 28.67
CA ILE A 182 -37.06 30.75 27.64
C ILE A 182 -38.30 30.13 28.25
N VAL A 183 -39.47 30.48 27.74
CA VAL A 183 -40.74 30.20 28.40
C VAL A 183 -41.60 29.29 27.53
N ILE A 184 -42.00 28.15 28.09
CA ILE A 184 -42.99 27.25 27.48
C ILE A 184 -44.35 27.63 28.08
N CYS A 185 -45.28 28.05 27.23
CA CYS A 185 -46.60 28.52 27.64
C CYS A 185 -47.70 28.09 26.67
N ASP A 186 -48.94 28.35 27.07
CA ASP A 186 -50.08 28.28 26.17
C ASP A 186 -50.24 29.58 25.36
N ALA A 187 -51.28 29.66 24.54
CA ALA A 187 -51.58 30.85 23.74
C ALA A 187 -52.47 31.87 24.48
N SER A 188 -52.52 31.85 25.81
CA SER A 188 -53.28 32.85 26.58
C SER A 188 -52.75 34.26 26.31
N PRO A 189 -53.57 35.19 25.76
CA PRO A 189 -53.09 36.52 25.40
C PRO A 189 -52.54 37.32 26.60
N GLU A 190 -53.19 37.19 27.75
CA GLU A 190 -52.81 37.89 28.99
C GLU A 190 -51.44 37.41 29.49
N ILE A 191 -51.26 36.09 29.59
CA ILE A 191 -50.01 35.48 30.05
C ILE A 191 -48.89 35.75 29.05
N LEU A 192 -49.13 35.55 27.76
CA LEU A 192 -48.13 35.77 26.72
C LEU A 192 -47.69 37.24 26.65
N GLY A 193 -48.61 38.19 26.74
CA GLY A 193 -48.28 39.62 26.80
C GLY A 193 -47.40 39.98 28.01
N LYS A 194 -47.66 39.35 29.16
CA LYS A 194 -46.84 39.53 30.38
C LYS A 194 -45.44 38.95 30.21
N ILE A 195 -45.32 37.74 29.66
CA ILE A 195 -44.04 37.08 29.34
C ILE A 195 -43.18 37.97 28.43
N ILE A 196 -43.75 38.47 27.34
CA ILE A 196 -43.04 39.31 26.36
C ILE A 196 -42.56 40.62 27.03
N ASN A 197 -43.39 41.24 27.87
CA ASN A 197 -43.05 42.49 28.55
C ASN A 197 -41.93 42.35 29.59
N LYS A 198 -41.82 41.16 30.22
CA LYS A 198 -40.73 40.83 31.15
C LYS A 198 -39.38 40.62 30.45
N GLY A 199 -39.37 40.52 29.12
CA GLY A 199 -38.14 40.41 28.33
C GLY A 199 -37.70 38.97 28.07
N ALA A 200 -38.62 38.01 27.98
CA ALA A 200 -38.29 36.66 27.56
C ALA A 200 -37.57 36.69 26.19
N ALA A 201 -36.53 35.86 26.03
CA ALA A 201 -35.82 35.72 24.76
C ALA A 201 -36.60 34.87 23.75
N LEU A 202 -37.32 33.86 24.24
CA LEU A 202 -38.07 32.90 23.42
C LEU A 202 -39.34 32.44 24.14
N CYS A 203 -40.48 32.60 23.49
CA CYS A 203 -41.75 31.98 23.87
C CYS A 203 -42.04 30.76 22.99
N ILE A 204 -42.37 29.64 23.61
CA ILE A 204 -42.69 28.37 22.97
C ILE A 204 -44.16 28.07 23.24
N ILE A 205 -45.00 28.34 22.25
CA ILE A 205 -46.46 28.19 22.34
C ILE A 205 -46.82 26.74 22.04
N THR A 206 -47.51 26.10 22.99
CA THR A 206 -47.89 24.68 22.92
C THR A 206 -49.19 24.46 22.14
N ASN A 207 -49.46 23.21 21.75
CA ASN A 207 -50.73 22.75 21.15
C ASN A 207 -51.19 23.51 19.89
N LYS A 208 -50.26 24.02 19.07
CA LYS A 208 -50.58 24.88 17.91
C LYS A 208 -51.42 26.11 18.25
N GLY A 209 -51.23 26.67 19.44
CA GLY A 209 -51.95 27.86 19.87
C GLY A 209 -51.79 29.04 18.91
N ASN A 210 -52.88 29.77 18.69
CA ASN A 210 -52.90 30.92 17.79
C ASN A 210 -52.50 32.20 18.54
N VAL A 211 -51.59 32.99 17.98
CA VAL A 211 -51.09 34.24 18.58
C VAL A 211 -51.66 35.42 17.79
N SER A 212 -52.25 36.40 18.47
CA SER A 212 -52.80 37.59 17.83
C SER A 212 -51.72 38.47 17.19
N GLU A 213 -52.08 39.22 16.16
CA GLU A 213 -51.15 40.14 15.48
C GLU A 213 -50.57 41.20 16.43
N GLU A 214 -51.39 41.71 17.36
CA GLU A 214 -50.97 42.66 18.40
C GLU A 214 -49.82 42.12 19.26
N LEU A 215 -49.89 40.84 19.66
CA LEU A 215 -48.84 40.19 20.44
C LEU A 215 -47.59 39.92 19.62
N LEU A 216 -47.74 39.64 18.32
CA LEU A 216 -46.59 39.49 17.41
C LEU A 216 -45.87 40.82 17.19
N GLU A 217 -46.60 41.94 17.09
CA GLU A 217 -46.02 43.28 17.03
C GLU A 217 -45.28 43.63 18.33
N LEU A 218 -45.91 43.35 19.48
CA LEU A 218 -45.28 43.52 20.78
C LEU A 218 -43.98 42.71 20.90
N ALA A 219 -43.99 41.46 20.43
CA ALA A 219 -42.83 40.59 20.42
C ALA A 219 -41.70 41.15 19.54
N LYS A 220 -42.03 41.72 18.37
CA LYS A 220 -41.06 42.41 17.50
C LYS A 220 -40.44 43.62 18.20
N THR A 221 -41.25 44.47 18.84
CA THR A 221 -40.74 45.65 19.57
C THR A 221 -39.84 45.25 20.74
N LYS A 222 -40.17 44.16 21.43
CA LYS A 222 -39.43 43.66 22.60
C LYS A 222 -38.31 42.68 22.24
N ASN A 223 -38.12 42.34 20.97
CA ASN A 223 -37.15 41.35 20.48
C ASN A 223 -37.32 39.95 21.10
N CYS A 224 -38.56 39.55 21.43
CA CYS A 224 -38.87 38.22 21.93
C CYS A 224 -39.20 37.30 20.76
N SER A 225 -38.48 36.19 20.57
CA SER A 225 -38.84 35.20 19.54
C SER A 225 -40.08 34.42 19.96
N ILE A 226 -40.94 34.05 19.00
CA ILE A 226 -42.14 33.25 19.22
C ILE A 226 -42.16 32.08 18.23
N ILE A 227 -42.20 30.87 18.79
CA ILE A 227 -42.35 29.63 18.04
C ILE A 227 -43.58 28.87 18.53
N VAL A 228 -44.19 28.08 17.64
CA VAL A 228 -45.37 27.28 17.93
C VAL A 228 -45.07 25.81 17.68
N THR A 229 -45.25 24.97 18.70
CA THR A 229 -45.08 23.52 18.60
C THR A 229 -46.43 22.80 18.60
N PRO A 230 -46.56 21.66 17.87
CA PRO A 230 -47.73 20.80 17.98
C PRO A 230 -47.84 20.06 19.31
N HIS A 231 -46.80 20.11 20.15
CA HIS A 231 -46.73 19.35 21.39
C HIS A 231 -47.38 20.09 22.57
N ASP A 232 -47.88 19.32 23.55
CA ASP A 232 -48.32 19.86 24.83
C ASP A 232 -47.14 20.33 25.70
N THR A 233 -47.42 21.01 26.81
CA THR A 233 -46.42 21.57 27.71
C THR A 233 -45.45 20.53 28.25
N PHE A 234 -45.95 19.36 28.68
CA PHE A 234 -45.12 18.30 29.24
C PHE A 234 -44.15 17.72 28.19
N THR A 235 -44.67 17.42 27.00
CA THR A 235 -43.91 16.90 25.88
C THR A 235 -42.89 17.91 25.40
N SER A 236 -43.24 19.19 25.36
CA SER A 236 -42.35 20.29 24.95
C SER A 236 -41.21 20.46 25.95
N ALA A 237 -41.50 20.44 27.25
CA ALA A 237 -40.50 20.49 28.32
C ALA A 237 -39.53 19.30 28.26
N ARG A 238 -39.99 18.12 27.84
CA ARG A 238 -39.11 16.94 27.67
C ARG A 238 -38.29 16.98 26.38
N LEU A 239 -38.86 17.50 25.30
CA LEU A 239 -38.21 17.52 23.98
C LEU A 239 -37.21 18.68 23.82
N ILE A 240 -37.42 19.81 24.50
CA ILE A 240 -36.55 20.99 24.37
C ILE A 240 -35.09 20.65 24.70
N VAL A 241 -34.83 19.79 25.66
CA VAL A 241 -33.48 19.35 26.05
C VAL A 241 -32.79 18.51 24.96
N GLN A 242 -33.56 17.93 24.04
CA GLN A 242 -33.01 17.20 22.88
C GLN A 242 -32.49 18.12 21.77
N SER A 243 -32.69 19.45 21.90
CA SER A 243 -32.15 20.46 20.99
C SER A 243 -30.66 20.76 21.21
N ILE A 244 -30.11 20.28 22.33
CA ILE A 244 -28.69 20.42 22.65
C ILE A 244 -27.85 19.89 21.48
N PRO A 245 -26.81 20.63 21.04
CA PRO A 245 -25.92 20.14 20.00
C PRO A 245 -25.08 18.96 20.47
N VAL A 246 -24.79 18.03 19.56
CA VAL A 246 -23.96 16.85 19.82
C VAL A 246 -22.58 17.23 20.38
N SER A 247 -22.02 18.36 19.97
CA SER A 247 -20.73 18.89 20.45
C SER A 247 -20.64 19.07 21.97
N HIS A 248 -21.78 19.19 22.66
CA HIS A 248 -21.82 19.33 24.11
C HIS A 248 -21.66 18.00 24.86
N VAL A 249 -22.09 16.88 24.25
CA VAL A 249 -22.15 15.57 24.94
C VAL A 249 -21.23 14.52 24.33
N MET A 250 -20.73 14.75 23.11
CA MET A 250 -19.85 13.82 22.42
C MET A 250 -18.55 13.60 23.20
N SER A 251 -18.00 12.39 23.08
CA SER A 251 -16.64 12.12 23.55
C SER A 251 -15.64 12.77 22.62
N LYS A 252 -14.72 13.57 23.18
CA LYS A 252 -13.68 14.32 22.46
C LYS A 252 -12.28 13.76 22.68
N ASP A 253 -12.05 13.22 23.86
CA ASP A 253 -10.73 12.74 24.28
C ASP A 253 -10.59 11.24 24.07
N ASN A 254 -9.36 10.79 23.79
CA ASN A 254 -8.99 9.38 23.65
C ASN A 254 -9.85 8.59 22.63
N ILE A 255 -10.24 9.26 21.55
CA ILE A 255 -10.98 8.61 20.46
C ILE A 255 -10.01 7.67 19.73
N VAL A 256 -10.31 6.37 19.80
CA VAL A 256 -9.56 5.37 19.05
C VAL A 256 -10.21 5.19 17.69
N SER A 257 -9.50 5.58 16.64
CA SER A 257 -9.87 5.42 15.24
C SER A 257 -8.78 4.66 14.49
N PHE A 258 -9.15 4.05 13.37
CA PHE A 258 -8.21 3.32 12.50
C PHE A 258 -8.12 3.96 11.12
N SER A 259 -6.93 3.95 10.54
CA SER A 259 -6.71 4.33 9.14
C SER A 259 -7.13 3.19 8.20
N THR A 260 -7.53 3.53 6.98
CA THR A 260 -7.74 2.54 5.90
C THR A 260 -6.46 1.76 5.53
N GLU A 261 -5.30 2.26 5.93
CA GLU A 261 -3.98 1.65 5.68
C GLU A 261 -3.50 0.74 6.81
N ASP A 262 -4.11 0.82 7.99
CA ASP A 262 -3.71 0.03 9.17
C ASP A 262 -3.89 -1.47 8.90
N PHE A 263 -3.01 -2.28 9.48
CA PHE A 263 -3.08 -3.73 9.35
C PHE A 263 -4.13 -4.32 10.29
N VAL A 264 -4.85 -5.33 9.79
CA VAL A 264 -5.95 -5.97 10.52
C VAL A 264 -5.48 -6.63 11.83
N ASP A 265 -4.25 -7.14 11.88
CA ASP A 265 -3.72 -7.76 13.10
C ASP A 265 -3.40 -6.71 14.18
N GLU A 266 -2.88 -5.55 13.79
CA GLU A 266 -2.54 -4.46 14.72
C GLU A 266 -3.79 -3.87 15.35
N ILE A 267 -4.82 -3.59 14.55
CA ILE A 267 -6.09 -3.06 15.08
C ILE A 267 -6.80 -4.09 15.96
N LYS A 268 -6.62 -5.39 15.69
CA LYS A 268 -7.25 -6.47 16.46
C LYS A 268 -6.76 -6.45 17.91
N ASP A 269 -5.45 -6.26 18.12
CA ASP A 269 -4.87 -6.16 19.46
C ASP A 269 -5.41 -4.94 20.21
N ILE A 270 -5.46 -3.78 19.54
CA ILE A 270 -6.05 -2.55 20.11
C ILE A 270 -7.55 -2.75 20.46
N MET A 271 -8.31 -3.45 19.60
CA MET A 271 -9.73 -3.74 19.85
C MET A 271 -9.95 -4.71 21.02
N LEU A 272 -8.99 -5.58 21.33
CA LEU A 272 -9.05 -6.48 22.48
C LEU A 272 -8.87 -5.72 23.80
N GLU A 273 -7.99 -4.72 23.82
CA GLU A 273 -7.70 -3.89 24.98
C GLU A 273 -8.82 -2.87 25.29
N THR A 274 -9.22 -2.07 24.30
CA THR A 274 -10.09 -0.90 24.50
C THR A 274 -11.57 -1.23 24.66
N ARG A 275 -12.02 -2.37 24.12
CA ARG A 275 -13.40 -2.89 24.22
C ARG A 275 -14.53 -1.94 23.81
N TYR A 276 -14.28 -0.99 22.91
CA TYR A 276 -15.33 -0.17 22.33
C TYR A 276 -16.22 -0.98 21.39
N ARG A 277 -17.48 -0.55 21.26
CA ARG A 277 -18.45 -1.23 20.38
C ARG A 277 -18.14 -1.05 18.91
N SER A 278 -17.67 0.13 18.53
CA SER A 278 -17.35 0.52 17.16
C SER A 278 -16.25 1.58 17.18
N TYR A 279 -15.47 1.62 16.12
CA TYR A 279 -14.30 2.47 15.93
C TYR A 279 -14.46 3.20 14.61
N PRO A 280 -14.32 4.54 14.57
CA PRO A 280 -14.29 5.28 13.32
C PRO A 280 -13.13 4.83 12.43
N VAL A 281 -13.36 4.78 11.12
CA VAL A 281 -12.32 4.55 10.11
C VAL A 281 -12.11 5.83 9.31
N VAL A 282 -10.86 6.25 9.20
CA VAL A 282 -10.44 7.45 8.48
C VAL A 282 -9.54 7.12 7.29
N ASP A 283 -9.53 7.98 6.28
CA ASP A 283 -8.56 7.89 5.18
C ASP A 283 -7.23 8.60 5.52
N LYS A 284 -6.32 8.67 4.54
CA LYS A 284 -5.01 9.35 4.68
C LYS A 284 -5.12 10.84 5.00
N ASN A 285 -6.26 11.47 4.70
CA ASN A 285 -6.53 12.88 4.97
C ASN A 285 -7.27 13.09 6.29
N ASN A 286 -7.39 12.04 7.13
CA ASN A 286 -8.17 12.02 8.36
C ASN A 286 -9.69 12.24 8.15
N SER A 287 -10.18 12.02 6.93
CA SER A 287 -11.61 12.10 6.62
C SER A 287 -12.30 10.79 6.97
N VAL A 288 -13.45 10.87 7.64
CA VAL A 288 -14.21 9.68 8.05
C VAL A 288 -14.80 8.97 6.83
N VAL A 289 -14.43 7.70 6.63
CA VAL A 289 -14.95 6.84 5.55
C VAL A 289 -15.96 5.80 6.02
N GLY A 290 -16.02 5.55 7.33
CA GLY A 290 -16.99 4.62 7.91
C GLY A 290 -16.65 4.25 9.35
N SER A 291 -17.13 3.09 9.77
CA SER A 291 -16.82 2.53 11.09
C SER A 291 -16.60 1.02 11.03
N ILE A 292 -15.84 0.51 11.98
CA ILE A 292 -15.54 -0.90 12.13
C ILE A 292 -15.83 -1.38 13.55
N SER A 293 -16.30 -2.61 13.64
CA SER A 293 -16.61 -3.34 14.88
C SER A 293 -15.95 -4.72 14.83
N ARG A 294 -15.77 -5.37 15.98
CA ARG A 294 -15.07 -6.66 16.10
C ARG A 294 -15.55 -7.76 15.14
N TYR A 295 -16.85 -7.82 14.82
CA TYR A 295 -17.36 -8.84 13.90
C TYR A 295 -16.81 -8.71 12.48
N HIS A 296 -16.37 -7.52 12.07
CA HIS A 296 -15.72 -7.31 10.77
C HIS A 296 -14.35 -7.98 10.69
N LEU A 297 -13.72 -8.24 11.84
CA LEU A 297 -12.46 -9.00 11.90
C LEU A 297 -12.68 -10.51 11.73
N ILE A 298 -13.93 -10.98 11.86
CA ILE A 298 -14.27 -12.41 11.71
C ILE A 298 -14.26 -12.80 10.23
N SER A 299 -14.57 -11.89 9.31
CA SER A 299 -14.45 -12.15 7.88
C SER A 299 -12.98 -12.24 7.49
N GLN A 300 -12.51 -13.44 7.13
CA GLN A 300 -11.18 -13.70 6.58
C GLN A 300 -11.10 -13.18 5.13
N ASN A 301 -11.15 -11.87 4.94
CA ASN A 301 -10.91 -11.26 3.63
C ASN A 301 -9.40 -11.24 3.38
N ARG A 302 -8.85 -12.39 3.01
CA ARG A 302 -7.45 -12.51 2.63
C ARG A 302 -7.26 -12.00 1.19
N LYS A 303 -6.13 -11.35 0.93
CA LYS A 303 -5.75 -11.01 -0.45
C LYS A 303 -5.47 -12.31 -1.21
N LYS A 304 -6.01 -12.42 -2.41
CA LYS A 304 -5.80 -13.56 -3.30
C LYS A 304 -4.50 -13.37 -4.06
N VAL A 305 -3.60 -14.35 -3.99
CA VAL A 305 -2.27 -14.27 -4.59
C VAL A 305 -1.99 -15.50 -5.45
N ILE A 306 -1.32 -15.30 -6.57
CA ILE A 306 -0.72 -16.34 -7.39
C ILE A 306 0.78 -16.10 -7.41
N LEU A 307 1.54 -17.15 -7.14
CA LEU A 307 3.00 -17.11 -7.16
C LEU A 307 3.49 -17.65 -8.50
N VAL A 308 4.41 -16.92 -9.12
CA VAL A 308 5.15 -17.42 -10.28
C VAL A 308 6.63 -17.42 -9.94
N ASP A 309 7.37 -18.38 -10.47
CA ASP A 309 8.84 -18.42 -10.43
C ASP A 309 9.45 -18.57 -9.02
N HIS A 310 8.62 -18.86 -8.02
CA HIS A 310 9.05 -19.22 -6.68
C HIS A 310 7.90 -19.87 -5.90
N ASN A 311 8.28 -20.61 -4.86
CA ASN A 311 7.36 -21.16 -3.87
C ASN A 311 7.83 -20.98 -2.41
N GLU A 312 9.13 -20.71 -2.19
CA GLU A 312 9.71 -20.51 -0.86
C GLU A 312 9.22 -19.19 -0.23
N ARG A 313 8.64 -19.24 0.98
CA ARG A 313 8.12 -18.06 1.70
C ARG A 313 9.14 -16.92 1.83
N ALA A 314 10.40 -17.25 2.11
CA ALA A 314 11.47 -16.27 2.27
C ALA A 314 11.72 -15.40 1.01
N GLN A 315 11.35 -15.92 -0.16
CA GLN A 315 11.48 -15.23 -1.44
C GLN A 315 10.19 -14.50 -1.85
N SER A 316 9.09 -14.67 -1.11
CA SER A 316 7.79 -14.12 -1.46
C SER A 316 7.54 -12.74 -0.83
N VAL A 317 6.35 -12.21 -1.11
CA VAL A 317 5.88 -10.92 -0.60
C VAL A 317 5.67 -10.97 0.92
N HIS A 318 5.95 -9.87 1.61
CA HIS A 318 5.70 -9.78 3.04
C HIS A 318 4.21 -9.96 3.35
N GLY A 319 3.88 -10.76 4.36
CA GLY A 319 2.49 -11.08 4.70
C GLY A 319 1.87 -12.19 3.87
N ILE A 320 2.65 -12.96 3.09
CA ILE A 320 2.13 -14.11 2.31
C ILE A 320 1.41 -15.15 3.20
N GLU A 321 1.79 -15.25 4.47
CA GLU A 321 1.16 -16.08 5.51
C GLU A 321 -0.32 -15.76 5.71
N ASP A 322 -0.68 -14.49 5.51
CA ASP A 322 -2.02 -13.94 5.73
C ASP A 322 -2.85 -13.89 4.44
N ALA A 323 -2.23 -14.25 3.31
CA ALA A 323 -2.86 -14.26 2.00
C ALA A 323 -3.46 -15.63 1.65
N GLU A 324 -4.38 -15.63 0.69
CA GLU A 324 -4.91 -16.83 0.07
C GLU A 324 -4.12 -17.11 -1.21
N ILE A 325 -3.17 -18.05 -1.14
CA ILE A 325 -2.47 -18.54 -2.33
C ILE A 325 -3.46 -19.38 -3.13
N LEU A 326 -3.71 -19.00 -4.39
CA LEU A 326 -4.61 -19.71 -5.30
C LEU A 326 -3.87 -20.68 -6.20
N GLU A 327 -2.71 -20.24 -6.71
CA GLU A 327 -1.93 -20.98 -7.70
C GLU A 327 -0.43 -20.73 -7.52
N ILE A 328 0.39 -21.72 -7.89
CA ILE A 328 1.85 -21.63 -7.95
C ILE A 328 2.32 -22.22 -9.28
N ILE A 329 3.03 -21.41 -10.09
CA ILE A 329 3.65 -21.83 -11.36
C ILE A 329 5.15 -21.65 -11.22
N ASP A 330 5.92 -22.73 -11.18
CA ASP A 330 7.34 -22.66 -10.83
C ASP A 330 8.16 -23.75 -11.54
N HIS A 331 9.47 -23.55 -11.63
CA HIS A 331 10.44 -24.51 -12.14
C HIS A 331 11.54 -24.86 -11.11
N HIS A 332 11.50 -24.23 -9.95
CA HIS A 332 12.45 -24.47 -8.86
C HIS A 332 12.12 -25.73 -8.05
N ARG A 333 13.01 -26.04 -7.09
CA ARG A 333 12.72 -27.03 -6.05
C ARG A 333 11.56 -26.54 -5.18
N ILE A 334 10.80 -27.48 -4.65
CA ILE A 334 9.72 -27.18 -3.72
C ILE A 334 10.27 -27.20 -2.29
N ALA A 335 10.18 -26.07 -1.60
CA ALA A 335 10.61 -25.94 -0.21
C ALA A 335 9.81 -24.83 0.50
N ASP A 336 9.58 -24.99 1.81
CA ASP A 336 9.00 -23.96 2.67
C ASP A 336 7.69 -23.31 2.13
N VAL A 337 6.78 -24.15 1.61
CA VAL A 337 5.48 -23.75 1.08
C VAL A 337 4.36 -24.48 1.83
N GLN A 338 3.31 -23.75 2.22
CA GLN A 338 2.13 -24.31 2.89
C GLN A 338 0.89 -23.49 2.53
N THR A 339 -0.22 -24.18 2.28
CA THR A 339 -1.51 -23.58 1.93
C THR A 339 -2.62 -24.05 2.87
N PHE A 340 -3.66 -23.24 3.02
CA PHE A 340 -4.82 -23.57 3.87
C PHE A 340 -5.86 -24.45 3.16
N SER A 341 -5.89 -24.39 1.82
CA SER A 341 -6.78 -25.13 0.95
C SER A 341 -6.00 -25.75 -0.22
N PRO A 342 -6.57 -26.73 -0.93
CA PRO A 342 -6.01 -27.19 -2.20
C PRO A 342 -5.87 -26.04 -3.20
N ILE A 343 -4.75 -26.01 -3.92
CA ILE A 343 -4.40 -24.98 -4.91
C ILE A 343 -4.02 -25.62 -6.25
N TYR A 344 -4.01 -24.83 -7.33
CA TYR A 344 -3.38 -25.26 -8.58
C TYR A 344 -1.86 -25.08 -8.45
N PHE A 345 -1.12 -26.19 -8.40
CA PHE A 345 0.34 -26.17 -8.35
C PHE A 345 0.88 -26.83 -9.62
N ARG A 346 1.55 -26.06 -10.47
CA ARG A 346 2.25 -26.56 -11.64
C ARG A 346 3.75 -26.31 -11.51
N ASN A 347 4.49 -27.39 -11.19
CA ASN A 347 5.94 -27.38 -11.13
C ASN A 347 6.52 -28.25 -12.25
N GLU A 348 7.34 -27.69 -13.14
CA GLU A 348 7.99 -28.46 -14.21
C GLU A 348 9.50 -28.21 -14.21
N PRO A 349 10.35 -29.25 -14.33
CA PRO A 349 11.80 -29.10 -14.35
C PRO A 349 12.30 -28.64 -15.73
N VAL A 350 11.88 -27.44 -16.14
CA VAL A 350 12.27 -26.77 -17.39
C VAL A 350 13.20 -25.59 -17.11
N GLY A 351 13.76 -25.00 -18.16
CA GLY A 351 14.75 -23.94 -18.04
C GLY A 351 14.21 -22.62 -17.50
N SER A 352 12.90 -22.37 -17.62
CA SER A 352 12.25 -21.10 -17.24
C SER A 352 10.77 -21.32 -16.90
N THR A 353 10.25 -20.61 -15.91
CA THR A 353 8.81 -20.49 -15.60
C THR A 353 8.00 -19.97 -16.80
N SER A 354 8.56 -19.06 -17.60
CA SER A 354 7.92 -18.59 -18.83
C SER A 354 7.69 -19.70 -19.87
N THR A 355 8.49 -20.77 -19.88
CA THR A 355 8.19 -21.96 -20.70
C THR A 355 6.91 -22.66 -20.26
N ILE A 356 6.66 -22.72 -18.94
CA ILE A 356 5.45 -23.32 -18.37
C ILE A 356 4.23 -22.46 -18.72
N ILE A 357 4.34 -21.14 -18.56
CA ILE A 357 3.25 -20.20 -18.90
C ILE A 357 2.94 -20.25 -20.40
N ALA A 358 3.95 -20.31 -21.25
CA ALA A 358 3.74 -20.50 -22.69
C ALA A 358 2.97 -21.80 -22.99
N SER A 359 3.34 -22.91 -22.32
CA SER A 359 2.62 -24.17 -22.43
C SER A 359 1.16 -24.04 -21.99
N ILE A 360 0.89 -23.36 -20.87
CA ILE A 360 -0.47 -23.08 -20.38
C ILE A 360 -1.32 -22.34 -21.44
N PHE A 361 -0.77 -21.31 -22.09
CA PHE A 361 -1.45 -20.60 -23.17
C PHE A 361 -1.86 -21.56 -24.29
N PHE A 362 -0.90 -22.34 -24.80
CA PHE A 362 -1.13 -23.21 -25.94
C PHE A 362 -2.03 -24.41 -25.63
N GLU A 363 -1.91 -25.01 -24.44
CA GLU A 363 -2.77 -26.10 -23.98
C GLU A 363 -4.24 -25.70 -23.90
N ASN A 364 -4.51 -24.43 -23.55
CA ASN A 364 -5.86 -23.88 -23.50
C ASN A 364 -6.34 -23.33 -24.85
N GLY A 365 -5.56 -23.50 -25.93
CA GLY A 365 -5.88 -22.98 -27.26
C GLY A 365 -5.85 -21.44 -27.35
N ILE A 366 -5.18 -20.76 -26.42
CA ILE A 366 -5.11 -19.31 -26.34
C ILE A 366 -3.77 -18.84 -26.89
N ARG A 367 -3.82 -17.89 -27.83
CA ARG A 367 -2.60 -17.24 -28.32
C ARG A 367 -2.24 -16.03 -27.42
N PRO A 368 -0.99 -15.92 -26.93
CA PRO A 368 -0.53 -14.71 -26.25
C PRO A 368 -0.50 -13.53 -27.23
N SER A 369 -0.68 -12.31 -26.73
CA SER A 369 -0.48 -11.11 -27.53
C SER A 369 0.97 -11.01 -28.02
N LYS A 370 1.23 -10.19 -29.06
CA LYS A 370 2.58 -9.99 -29.60
C LYS A 370 3.57 -9.54 -28.51
N LYS A 371 3.14 -8.62 -27.64
CA LYS A 371 3.93 -8.10 -26.53
C LYS A 371 4.25 -9.20 -25.52
N ILE A 372 3.24 -9.96 -25.08
CA ILE A 372 3.43 -11.07 -24.13
C ILE A 372 4.28 -12.21 -24.71
N ALA A 373 4.11 -12.55 -25.98
CA ALA A 373 4.97 -13.53 -26.62
C ALA A 373 6.44 -13.08 -26.60
N GLY A 374 6.69 -11.78 -26.80
CA GLY A 374 8.02 -11.17 -26.69
C GLY A 374 8.61 -11.24 -25.28
N LEU A 375 7.81 -10.94 -24.25
CA LEU A 375 8.24 -11.06 -22.85
C LEU A 375 8.60 -12.51 -22.49
N LEU A 376 7.74 -13.47 -22.87
CA LEU A 376 8.00 -14.89 -22.64
C LEU A 376 9.28 -15.35 -23.38
N CYS A 377 9.54 -14.87 -24.60
CA CYS A 377 10.81 -15.13 -25.27
C CYS A 377 12.00 -14.61 -24.47
N ALA A 378 11.92 -13.37 -23.98
CA ALA A 378 13.01 -12.73 -23.26
C ALA A 378 13.36 -13.47 -21.97
N ALA A 379 12.35 -13.87 -21.21
CA ALA A 379 12.51 -14.69 -20.02
C ALA A 379 13.19 -16.04 -20.30
N ILE A 380 12.69 -16.79 -21.28
CA ILE A 380 13.29 -18.07 -21.67
C ILE A 380 14.75 -17.87 -22.10
N ILE A 381 15.06 -16.83 -22.87
CA ILE A 381 16.43 -16.52 -23.28
C ILE A 381 17.31 -16.20 -22.06
N SER A 382 16.80 -15.44 -21.09
CA SER A 382 17.53 -15.01 -19.89
C SER A 382 17.98 -16.21 -19.06
N ASP A 383 17.05 -17.03 -18.57
CA ASP A 383 17.36 -18.16 -17.68
C ASP A 383 18.13 -19.28 -18.37
N THR A 384 17.85 -19.51 -19.65
CA THR A 384 18.55 -20.54 -20.42
C THR A 384 19.89 -20.06 -20.98
N LEU A 385 20.21 -18.77 -20.85
CA LEU A 385 21.36 -18.13 -21.53
C LEU A 385 21.40 -18.47 -23.02
N LEU A 386 20.24 -18.38 -23.69
CA LEU A 386 20.01 -18.88 -25.05
C LEU A 386 20.45 -20.35 -25.20
N PHE A 387 19.92 -21.22 -24.34
CA PHE A 387 20.16 -22.66 -24.28
C PHE A 387 21.58 -23.12 -23.92
N LYS A 388 22.41 -22.23 -23.39
CA LYS A 388 23.77 -22.54 -22.91
C LYS A 388 23.80 -22.95 -21.45
N SER A 389 22.76 -22.60 -20.69
CA SER A 389 22.55 -23.07 -19.33
C SER A 389 22.29 -24.58 -19.29
N PRO A 390 22.83 -25.32 -18.30
CA PRO A 390 22.54 -26.74 -18.12
C PRO A 390 21.08 -27.03 -17.75
N THR A 391 20.31 -26.03 -17.32
CA THR A 391 18.87 -26.18 -17.03
C THR A 391 18.00 -26.22 -18.29
N SER A 392 18.57 -25.87 -19.44
CA SER A 392 17.83 -25.76 -20.71
C SER A 392 17.32 -27.12 -21.20
N THR A 393 16.05 -27.18 -21.57
CA THR A 393 15.39 -28.38 -22.09
C THR A 393 14.95 -28.22 -23.56
N ASN A 394 14.51 -29.32 -24.16
CA ASN A 394 13.92 -29.28 -25.51
C ASN A 394 12.56 -28.55 -25.53
N VAL A 395 11.86 -28.48 -24.40
CA VAL A 395 10.59 -27.76 -24.28
C VAL A 395 10.84 -26.27 -24.40
N ASP A 396 11.89 -25.75 -23.76
CA ASP A 396 12.29 -24.34 -23.85
C ASP A 396 12.59 -23.94 -25.31
N LYS A 397 13.32 -24.80 -26.04
CA LYS A 397 13.63 -24.60 -27.47
C LYS A 397 12.37 -24.54 -28.34
N LEU A 398 11.43 -25.46 -28.09
CA LEU A 398 10.17 -25.51 -28.84
C LEU A 398 9.30 -24.27 -28.56
N MET A 399 9.19 -23.88 -27.28
CA MET A 399 8.39 -22.72 -26.88
C MET A 399 9.01 -21.43 -27.39
N LEU A 400 10.32 -21.24 -27.26
CA LEU A 400 10.99 -20.04 -27.77
C LEU A 400 10.75 -19.87 -29.28
N LYS A 401 10.88 -20.95 -30.06
CA LYS A 401 10.63 -20.91 -31.51
C LYS A 401 9.20 -20.46 -31.83
N ARG A 402 8.20 -21.05 -31.16
CA ARG A 402 6.78 -20.68 -31.38
C ARG A 402 6.51 -19.24 -30.97
N LEU A 403 7.03 -18.82 -29.82
CA LEU A 403 6.83 -17.47 -29.30
C LEU A 403 7.54 -16.42 -30.16
N SER A 404 8.74 -16.70 -30.69
CA SER A 404 9.48 -15.77 -31.53
C SER A 404 8.77 -15.48 -32.85
N GLU A 405 8.10 -16.49 -33.43
CA GLU A 405 7.24 -16.32 -34.60
C GLU A 405 6.03 -15.41 -34.29
N ILE A 406 5.44 -15.52 -33.10
CA ILE A 406 4.32 -14.66 -32.67
C ILE A 406 4.80 -13.24 -32.37
N ALA A 407 5.93 -13.09 -31.69
CA ALA A 407 6.53 -11.81 -31.33
C ALA A 407 7.13 -11.09 -32.55
N GLY A 408 7.49 -11.83 -33.61
CA GLY A 408 8.15 -11.29 -34.80
C GLY A 408 9.58 -10.85 -34.52
N ILE A 409 10.32 -11.62 -33.71
CA ILE A 409 11.71 -11.34 -33.33
C ILE A 409 12.64 -12.47 -33.79
N ASP A 410 13.91 -12.13 -34.02
CA ASP A 410 15.00 -13.10 -34.17
C ASP A 410 15.62 -13.36 -32.78
N PRO A 411 15.50 -14.58 -32.23
CA PRO A 411 15.99 -14.86 -30.87
C PRO A 411 17.48 -14.62 -30.67
N GLU A 412 18.31 -14.91 -31.66
CA GLU A 412 19.76 -14.73 -31.53
C GLU A 412 20.12 -13.24 -31.50
N LYS A 413 19.59 -12.46 -32.45
CA LYS A 413 19.80 -11.01 -32.48
C LYS A 413 19.27 -10.35 -31.21
N PHE A 414 18.05 -10.69 -30.82
CA PHE A 414 17.43 -10.15 -29.61
C PHE A 414 18.22 -10.51 -28.35
N SER A 415 18.69 -11.76 -28.22
CA SER A 415 19.52 -12.18 -27.07
C SER A 415 20.79 -11.34 -26.93
N ARG A 416 21.47 -11.02 -28.04
CA ARG A 416 22.65 -10.17 -28.03
C ARG A 416 22.33 -8.76 -27.56
N GLU A 417 21.25 -8.17 -28.04
CA GLU A 417 20.79 -6.84 -27.61
C GLU A 417 20.42 -6.82 -26.11
N MET A 418 19.67 -7.84 -25.66
CA MET A 418 19.22 -7.99 -24.28
C MET A 418 20.39 -8.16 -23.30
N PHE A 419 21.30 -9.11 -23.54
CA PHE A 419 22.46 -9.33 -22.67
C PHE A 419 23.43 -8.15 -22.66
N LYS A 420 23.56 -7.47 -23.79
CA LYS A 420 24.35 -6.23 -23.89
C LYS A 420 23.76 -5.10 -23.05
N ALA A 421 22.44 -4.99 -22.97
CA ALA A 421 21.76 -4.04 -22.11
C ALA A 421 21.84 -4.43 -20.62
N GLY A 422 21.81 -5.73 -20.31
CA GLY A 422 21.95 -6.26 -18.95
C GLY A 422 23.37 -6.13 -18.37
N THR A 423 24.41 -6.07 -19.20
CA THR A 423 25.81 -6.06 -18.76
C THR A 423 26.18 -4.74 -18.05
N SER A 424 26.52 -4.85 -16.76
CA SER A 424 26.81 -3.73 -15.84
C SER A 424 28.13 -2.98 -16.09
N LEU A 425 28.91 -3.34 -17.11
CA LEU A 425 30.28 -2.84 -17.28
C LEU A 425 30.35 -1.42 -17.88
N ARG A 426 29.30 -0.95 -18.55
CA ARG A 426 29.33 0.34 -19.27
C ARG A 426 29.35 1.58 -18.39
N ASP A 427 28.72 1.52 -17.21
CA ASP A 427 28.59 2.69 -16.33
C ASP A 427 29.51 2.61 -15.10
N LYS A 428 30.38 1.60 -15.07
CA LYS A 428 31.33 1.40 -13.98
C LYS A 428 32.70 1.91 -14.40
N THR A 429 33.35 2.61 -13.49
CA THR A 429 34.74 3.01 -13.66
C THR A 429 35.64 1.77 -13.70
N PRO A 430 36.82 1.83 -14.36
CA PRO A 430 37.80 0.74 -14.31
C PRO A 430 38.15 0.32 -12.87
N GLU A 431 38.13 1.26 -11.93
CA GLU A 431 38.37 0.97 -10.52
C GLU A 431 37.25 0.16 -9.88
N GLU A 432 35.98 0.49 -10.12
CA GLU A 432 34.85 -0.30 -9.63
C GLU A 432 34.81 -1.70 -10.23
N ILE A 433 35.13 -1.83 -11.52
CA ILE A 433 35.21 -3.12 -12.21
C ILE A 433 36.31 -3.98 -11.59
N PHE A 434 37.50 -3.41 -11.38
CA PHE A 434 38.64 -4.15 -10.83
C PHE A 434 38.38 -4.67 -9.41
N HIS A 435 37.61 -3.97 -8.58
CA HIS A 435 37.38 -4.38 -7.19
C HIS A 435 36.16 -5.29 -6.97
N GLN A 436 35.35 -5.59 -8.00
CA GLN A 436 34.13 -6.42 -7.84
C GLN A 436 34.42 -7.76 -7.14
N ASP A 437 35.43 -8.48 -7.62
CA ASP A 437 35.92 -9.68 -6.96
C ASP A 437 37.45 -9.71 -6.97
N PHE A 438 38.07 -8.74 -6.28
CA PHE A 438 39.51 -8.69 -6.08
C PHE A 438 39.95 -9.45 -4.81
N LYS A 439 40.96 -10.30 -4.95
CA LYS A 439 41.61 -10.98 -3.81
C LYS A 439 43.11 -10.88 -3.92
N VAL A 440 43.75 -10.69 -2.78
CA VAL A 440 45.21 -10.65 -2.64
C VAL A 440 45.67 -11.90 -1.93
N PHE A 441 46.78 -12.47 -2.39
CA PHE A 441 47.47 -13.56 -1.73
C PHE A 441 48.98 -13.32 -1.77
N THR A 442 49.68 -13.94 -0.83
CA THR A 442 51.13 -13.89 -0.74
C THR A 442 51.67 -15.30 -0.80
N VAL A 443 52.57 -15.56 -1.75
CA VAL A 443 53.21 -16.87 -1.94
C VAL A 443 54.71 -16.61 -2.09
N ASN A 444 55.55 -17.26 -1.28
CA ASN A 444 57.02 -17.10 -1.28
C ASN A 444 57.49 -15.63 -1.23
N ASN A 445 56.86 -14.83 -0.36
CA ASN A 445 57.15 -13.40 -0.19
C ASN A 445 56.80 -12.49 -1.39
N LEU A 446 56.18 -13.05 -2.45
CA LEU A 446 55.64 -12.30 -3.58
C LEU A 446 54.15 -12.01 -3.35
N LYS A 447 53.76 -10.74 -3.48
CA LYS A 447 52.38 -10.27 -3.32
C LYS A 447 51.66 -10.31 -4.66
N VAL A 448 50.60 -11.11 -4.77
CA VAL A 448 49.84 -11.32 -6.00
C VAL A 448 48.37 -10.96 -5.79
N GLY A 449 47.77 -10.28 -6.75
CA GLY A 449 46.34 -9.95 -6.74
C GLY A 449 45.62 -10.56 -7.93
N VAL A 450 44.43 -11.13 -7.70
CA VAL A 450 43.59 -11.66 -8.78
C VAL A 450 42.17 -11.12 -8.65
N SER A 451 41.74 -10.39 -9.68
CA SER A 451 40.37 -9.90 -9.85
C SER A 451 39.60 -10.79 -10.82
N GLN A 452 38.29 -10.92 -10.64
CA GLN A 452 37.39 -11.59 -11.57
C GLN A 452 36.20 -10.69 -11.89
N VAL A 453 35.85 -10.61 -13.17
CA VAL A 453 34.65 -9.96 -13.67
C VAL A 453 33.96 -10.86 -14.70
N GLY A 454 32.66 -11.04 -14.55
CA GLY A 454 31.85 -11.76 -15.55
C GLY A 454 31.30 -10.80 -16.59
N THR A 455 31.36 -11.19 -17.86
CA THR A 455 30.69 -10.52 -18.97
C THR A 455 29.94 -11.52 -19.82
N LEU A 456 28.84 -11.06 -20.42
CA LEU A 456 28.09 -11.80 -21.42
C LEU A 456 28.62 -11.54 -22.83
N ASP A 457 29.48 -10.53 -22.98
CA ASP A 457 30.09 -10.14 -24.25
C ASP A 457 31.49 -9.56 -23.99
N LEU A 458 32.53 -10.24 -24.47
CA LEU A 458 33.92 -9.78 -24.35
C LEU A 458 34.20 -8.51 -25.17
N GLU A 459 33.43 -8.24 -26.22
CA GLU A 459 33.60 -7.03 -27.04
C GLU A 459 33.32 -5.76 -26.23
N ILE A 460 32.42 -5.83 -25.25
CA ILE A 460 32.11 -4.70 -24.35
C ILE A 460 33.34 -4.32 -23.50
N PHE A 461 34.21 -5.28 -23.21
CA PHE A 461 35.41 -5.04 -22.41
C PHE A 461 36.57 -4.47 -23.23
N GLN A 462 36.61 -4.66 -24.55
CA GLN A 462 37.72 -4.21 -25.40
C GLN A 462 38.04 -2.71 -25.28
N PRO A 463 37.06 -1.78 -25.26
CA PRO A 463 37.34 -0.35 -25.07
C PRO A 463 37.95 -0.01 -23.70
N LEU A 464 37.67 -0.82 -22.66
CA LEU A 464 38.16 -0.61 -21.30
C LEU A 464 39.53 -1.24 -21.05
N LYS A 465 40.01 -2.07 -21.99
CA LYS A 465 41.21 -2.89 -21.84
C LYS A 465 42.47 -2.07 -21.58
N GLU A 466 42.70 -1.03 -22.37
CA GLU A 466 43.87 -0.16 -22.20
C GLU A 466 43.86 0.59 -20.86
N ASP A 467 42.72 1.14 -20.47
CA ASP A 467 42.59 1.89 -19.23
C ASP A 467 42.69 0.96 -18.00
N MET A 468 42.22 -0.27 -18.13
CA MET A 468 42.41 -1.30 -17.12
C MET A 468 43.89 -1.69 -16.97
N ILE A 469 44.62 -1.86 -18.07
CA ILE A 469 46.07 -2.11 -18.02
C ILE A 469 46.80 -0.97 -17.30
N LYS A 470 46.51 0.29 -17.67
CA LYS A 470 47.09 1.48 -17.01
C LYS A 470 46.77 1.50 -15.51
N LEU A 471 45.53 1.19 -15.12
CA LEU A 471 45.11 1.12 -13.72
C LEU A 471 45.86 0.01 -12.97
N MET A 472 45.96 -1.18 -13.55
CA MET A 472 46.65 -2.32 -12.94
C MET A 472 48.14 -2.04 -12.79
N GLU A 473 48.79 -1.44 -13.79
CA GLU A 473 50.21 -1.04 -13.69
C GLU A 473 50.45 0.05 -12.64
N LYS A 474 49.52 1.01 -12.51
CA LYS A 474 49.56 1.98 -11.41
C LYS A 474 49.41 1.28 -10.05
N LYS A 475 48.44 0.38 -9.89
CA LYS A 475 48.24 -0.36 -8.64
C LYS A 475 49.41 -1.27 -8.28
N VAL A 476 50.08 -1.86 -9.26
CA VAL A 476 51.33 -2.61 -9.08
C VAL A 476 52.39 -1.74 -8.39
N ARG A 477 52.63 -0.53 -8.92
CA ARG A 477 53.60 0.43 -8.35
C ARG A 477 53.18 0.94 -6.97
N ASP A 478 51.93 1.36 -6.83
CA ASP A 478 51.44 2.01 -5.60
C ASP A 478 51.37 1.04 -4.40
N ASN A 479 51.14 -0.26 -4.65
CA ASN A 479 50.87 -1.25 -3.60
C ASN A 479 51.88 -2.41 -3.54
N ASN A 480 52.98 -2.30 -4.29
CA ASN A 480 54.08 -3.27 -4.33
C ASN A 480 53.61 -4.70 -4.67
N PHE A 481 52.76 -4.85 -5.68
CA PHE A 481 52.35 -6.18 -6.18
C PHE A 481 53.39 -6.71 -7.16
N ALA A 482 53.83 -7.95 -6.98
CA ALA A 482 54.68 -8.64 -7.95
C ALA A 482 53.90 -9.00 -9.23
N LEU A 483 52.61 -9.32 -9.09
CA LEU A 483 51.71 -9.72 -10.17
C LEU A 483 50.26 -9.33 -9.86
N LEU A 484 49.57 -8.75 -10.84
CA LEU A 484 48.12 -8.58 -10.85
C LEU A 484 47.53 -9.28 -12.08
N VAL A 485 46.47 -10.05 -11.86
CA VAL A 485 45.71 -10.72 -12.92
C VAL A 485 44.24 -10.30 -12.83
N LEU A 486 43.66 -9.81 -13.91
CA LEU A 486 42.22 -9.62 -14.05
C LEU A 486 41.68 -10.71 -14.97
N MET A 487 40.69 -11.45 -14.50
CA MET A 487 39.99 -12.47 -15.27
C MET A 487 38.66 -11.91 -15.77
N VAL A 488 38.54 -11.67 -17.07
CA VAL A 488 37.31 -11.29 -17.75
C VAL A 488 36.66 -12.56 -18.29
N THR A 489 35.67 -13.08 -17.59
CA THR A 489 35.02 -14.35 -17.91
C THR A 489 33.85 -14.13 -18.84
N ASP A 490 33.93 -14.73 -20.04
CA ASP A 490 32.78 -14.90 -20.93
C ASP A 490 31.89 -16.01 -20.39
N ILE A 491 30.78 -15.62 -19.76
CA ILE A 491 29.80 -16.53 -19.17
C ILE A 491 29.12 -17.36 -20.27
N ILE A 492 29.01 -16.81 -21.47
CA ILE A 492 28.30 -17.40 -22.60
C ILE A 492 29.17 -18.45 -23.31
N GLN A 493 30.44 -18.16 -23.60
CA GLN A 493 31.34 -19.10 -24.28
C GLN A 493 32.03 -20.09 -23.33
N GLY A 494 32.03 -19.82 -22.02
CA GLY A 494 32.68 -20.68 -21.03
C GLY A 494 34.21 -20.59 -21.12
N GLY A 495 34.75 -19.38 -21.09
CA GLY A 495 36.19 -19.11 -21.10
C GLY A 495 36.51 -17.75 -20.48
N SER A 496 37.79 -17.45 -20.25
CA SER A 496 38.19 -16.15 -19.71
C SER A 496 39.37 -15.55 -20.46
N GLU A 497 39.30 -14.24 -20.72
CA GLU A 497 40.44 -13.42 -21.09
C GLU A 497 41.13 -12.94 -19.81
N LEU A 498 42.41 -13.29 -19.63
CA LEU A 498 43.23 -12.76 -18.55
C LEU A 498 43.99 -11.53 -19.03
N ILE A 499 43.98 -10.48 -18.22
CA ILE A 499 44.83 -9.30 -18.35
C ILE A 499 45.82 -9.31 -17.20
N VAL A 500 47.10 -9.07 -17.52
CA VAL A 500 48.20 -9.28 -16.59
C VAL A 500 49.08 -8.04 -16.50
N ALA A 501 49.39 -7.60 -15.28
CA ALA A 501 50.30 -6.50 -14.98
C ALA A 501 51.29 -6.91 -13.87
N GLY A 502 52.52 -6.38 -13.88
CA GLY A 502 53.55 -6.74 -12.90
C GLY A 502 54.91 -7.04 -13.54
N GLU A 503 55.94 -7.21 -12.71
CA GLU A 503 57.28 -7.63 -13.15
C GLU A 503 57.31 -9.14 -13.42
N GLU A 504 56.50 -9.91 -12.69
CA GLU A 504 56.46 -11.38 -12.76
C GLU A 504 55.40 -11.92 -13.76
N LYS A 505 55.11 -11.20 -14.85
CA LYS A 505 54.09 -11.59 -15.85
C LYS A 505 54.33 -13.00 -16.42
N GLU A 506 55.59 -13.41 -16.54
CA GLU A 506 55.99 -14.73 -17.06
C GLU A 506 55.49 -15.91 -16.21
N LEU A 507 55.11 -15.67 -14.94
CA LEU A 507 54.47 -16.69 -14.10
C LEU A 507 53.15 -17.18 -14.71
N VAL A 508 52.40 -16.31 -15.38
CA VAL A 508 51.12 -16.67 -16.00
C VAL A 508 51.37 -17.60 -17.21
N THR A 509 52.36 -17.27 -18.04
CA THR A 509 52.79 -18.12 -19.17
C THR A 509 53.20 -19.51 -18.69
N ARG A 510 53.97 -19.59 -17.60
CA ARG A 510 54.39 -20.88 -17.00
C ARG A 510 53.23 -21.66 -16.39
N ALA A 511 52.31 -20.98 -15.71
CA ALA A 511 51.19 -21.61 -15.03
C ALA A 511 50.17 -22.24 -16.00
N PHE A 512 49.95 -21.63 -17.16
CA PHE A 512 48.92 -22.06 -18.11
C PHE A 512 49.47 -22.62 -19.43
N GLY A 513 50.79 -22.64 -19.60
CA GLY A 513 51.44 -23.21 -20.80
C GLY A 513 51.09 -22.49 -22.10
N ALA A 514 50.66 -21.23 -22.03
CA ALA A 514 50.19 -20.46 -23.17
C ALA A 514 50.90 -19.09 -23.22
N LYS A 515 51.15 -18.58 -24.43
CA LYS A 515 51.90 -17.34 -24.63
C LYS A 515 51.02 -16.12 -24.37
N LEU A 516 51.59 -15.13 -23.68
CA LEU A 516 51.00 -13.79 -23.55
C LEU A 516 51.15 -13.03 -24.87
N GLU A 517 50.03 -12.50 -25.38
CA GLU A 517 50.02 -11.50 -26.45
C GLU A 517 49.93 -10.12 -25.80
N GLY A 518 51.09 -9.46 -25.65
CA GLY A 518 51.21 -8.23 -24.88
C GLY A 518 50.94 -8.46 -23.38
N ASN A 519 49.82 -7.92 -22.88
CA ASN A 519 49.38 -8.11 -21.50
C ASN A 519 48.22 -9.11 -21.36
N THR A 520 47.85 -9.83 -22.43
CA THR A 520 46.65 -10.67 -22.42
C THR A 520 46.84 -12.11 -22.87
N ILE A 521 45.98 -12.99 -22.37
CA ILE A 521 45.90 -14.40 -22.74
C ILE A 521 44.46 -14.90 -22.61
N TYR A 522 43.98 -15.63 -23.61
CA TYR A 522 42.64 -16.24 -23.57
C TYR A 522 42.74 -17.70 -23.13
N LEU A 523 41.93 -18.09 -22.13
CA LEU A 523 41.90 -19.44 -21.58
C LEU A 523 40.50 -20.05 -21.76
N PRO A 524 40.32 -21.00 -22.71
CA PRO A 524 39.05 -21.70 -22.87
C PRO A 524 38.78 -22.63 -21.68
N GLY A 525 37.52 -22.72 -21.24
CA GLY A 525 37.09 -23.59 -20.14
C GLY A 525 37.43 -23.06 -18.73
N VAL A 526 38.13 -21.93 -18.63
CA VAL A 526 38.49 -21.30 -17.35
C VAL A 526 37.43 -20.29 -16.96
N ILE A 527 36.73 -20.57 -15.86
CA ILE A 527 35.61 -19.77 -15.34
C ILE A 527 35.74 -19.47 -13.84
N SER A 528 36.55 -20.24 -13.12
CA SER A 528 36.68 -20.14 -11.66
C SER A 528 38.07 -19.71 -11.24
N ARG A 529 38.17 -18.51 -10.66
CA ARG A 529 39.43 -18.02 -10.07
C ARG A 529 40.00 -19.00 -9.04
N LYS A 530 39.16 -19.48 -8.11
CA LYS A 530 39.60 -20.29 -6.97
C LYS A 530 40.08 -21.68 -7.36
N LYS A 531 39.39 -22.34 -8.30
CA LYS A 531 39.71 -23.71 -8.70
C LYS A 531 40.73 -23.78 -9.83
N GLN A 532 40.70 -22.81 -10.75
CA GLN A 532 41.42 -22.91 -12.02
C GLN A 532 42.52 -21.86 -12.20
N ILE A 533 42.51 -20.74 -11.45
CA ILE A 533 43.56 -19.71 -11.57
C ILE A 533 44.58 -19.78 -10.42
N ILE A 534 44.09 -19.76 -9.18
CA ILE A 534 44.97 -19.70 -8.00
C ILE A 534 45.91 -20.92 -7.89
N PRO A 535 45.44 -22.17 -8.05
CA PRO A 535 46.33 -23.32 -7.87
C PRO A 535 47.47 -23.38 -8.90
N PRO A 536 47.23 -23.22 -10.22
CA PRO A 536 48.33 -23.18 -11.20
C PRO A 536 49.32 -22.04 -10.96
N LEU A 537 48.86 -20.84 -10.60
CA LEU A 537 49.75 -19.73 -10.26
C LEU A 537 50.60 -20.03 -9.02
N THR A 538 50.00 -20.63 -7.98
CA THR A 538 50.70 -21.00 -6.75
C THR A 538 51.78 -22.05 -7.02
N SER A 539 51.47 -23.06 -7.86
CA SER A 539 52.42 -24.09 -8.28
C SER A 539 53.58 -23.50 -9.08
N ALA A 540 53.30 -22.61 -10.05
CA ALA A 540 54.34 -21.94 -10.84
C ALA A 540 55.27 -21.07 -9.98
N MET A 541 54.74 -20.44 -8.93
CA MET A 541 55.51 -19.64 -7.96
C MET A 541 56.36 -20.49 -7.01
N SER A 542 55.92 -21.73 -6.72
CA SER A 542 56.63 -22.64 -5.81
C SER A 542 57.76 -23.42 -6.49
N GLY A 543 57.71 -23.57 -7.82
CA GLY A 543 58.75 -24.22 -8.62
C GLY A 543 60.05 -23.41 -8.81
N LEU A 544 60.14 -22.19 -8.28
CA LEU A 544 61.28 -21.27 -8.45
C LEU A 544 62.58 -21.68 -7.74
N ASN A 545 62.58 -22.76 -6.93
CA ASN A 545 63.76 -23.23 -6.21
C ASN A 545 64.57 -24.34 -6.92
N ASN A 546 64.21 -24.73 -8.15
CA ASN A 546 64.94 -25.76 -8.93
C ASN A 546 65.36 -25.25 -10.33
N ALA A 547 65.94 -24.06 -10.41
CA ALA A 547 66.64 -23.57 -11.59
C ALA A 547 68.01 -23.00 -11.20
#